data_AF-A0A819YD52-F1
#
_entry.id   AF-A0A819YD52-F1
#
_cell.length_a   1.000
_cell.length_b   1.000
_cell.length_c   1.000
_cell.angle_alpha   90.00
_cell.angle_beta   90.00
_cell.angle_gamma   90.00
#
_symmetry.space_group_name_H-M   'P 1'
#
loop_
_entity.id
_entity.type
_entity.pdbx_description
1 polymer ?
#
loop_
_entity_poly.entity_id
_entity_poly.type
_entity_poly.pdbx_seq_one_letter_code
_entity_poly.pdbx_strand_id
1 'polypeptide(L)'
;KDKLGAFHGNYSHCYYAIDNMNDIQLKSSSRCLAGGHNCIHLNSNSLIPTSCDLLILPSSRLLWYRDLSFMTDNELALRHQYYFFTPFTIRLNEQTNSLILPLTDCRYRPDIQYLEKGDIDTASSEKHRLEEQQRADARKRDYDFQPLWFIKDDNDEYVYTHKYEQRIFDHCPNLFSQTSRR
;
A
#
# COMPACT_ATOMS: atom_id res chain seq x y z
N LYS A 1 -18.98 9.50 27.02
CA LYS A 1 -17.57 9.71 26.60
C LYS A 1 -17.49 11.13 26.07
N ASP A 2 -16.71 11.97 26.74
CA ASP A 2 -16.56 13.37 26.33
C ASP A 2 -15.63 13.47 25.12
N LYS A 3 -15.97 14.34 24.18
CA LYS A 3 -15.14 14.58 22.99
C LYS A 3 -13.91 15.36 23.42
N LEU A 4 -12.73 14.78 23.22
CA LEU A 4 -11.44 15.38 23.63
C LEU A 4 -10.78 16.23 22.53
N GLY A 5 -11.26 16.13 21.29
CA GLY A 5 -10.69 16.83 20.15
C GLY A 5 -11.34 16.42 18.83
N ALA A 6 -10.77 16.88 17.73
CA ALA A 6 -11.16 16.44 16.39
C ALA A 6 -9.94 16.23 15.50
N PHE A 7 -10.09 15.37 14.51
CA PHE A 7 -9.12 15.24 13.42
C PHE A 7 -9.73 15.82 12.14
N HIS A 8 -8.89 16.42 11.31
CA HIS A 8 -9.28 16.82 9.97
C HIS A 8 -8.08 16.73 9.03
N GLY A 9 -8.35 16.57 7.74
CA GLY A 9 -7.29 16.35 6.77
C GLY A 9 -7.84 15.82 5.46
N ASN A 10 -6.92 15.64 4.53
CA ASN A 10 -7.13 14.96 3.27
C ASN A 10 -6.14 13.80 3.23
N TYR A 11 -6.63 12.57 3.10
CA TYR A 11 -5.80 11.36 3.11
C TYR A 11 -4.71 11.36 2.04
N SER A 12 -4.86 12.15 0.97
CA SER A 12 -3.86 12.28 -0.08
C SER A 12 -2.76 13.30 0.23
N HIS A 13 -2.90 14.11 1.29
CA HIS A 13 -2.03 15.26 1.54
C HIS A 13 -1.57 15.39 3.00
N CYS A 14 -2.48 15.50 3.97
CA CYS A 14 -2.12 15.76 5.37
C CYS A 14 -3.28 15.57 6.34
N TYR A 15 -2.93 15.38 7.62
CA TYR A 15 -3.83 15.26 8.77
C TYR A 15 -3.36 16.13 9.93
N TYR A 16 -4.33 16.74 10.60
CA TYR A 16 -4.15 17.60 11.77
C TYR A 16 -5.08 17.15 12.91
N ALA A 17 -4.60 17.31 14.14
CA ALA A 17 -5.42 17.30 15.36
C ALA A 17 -5.86 18.73 15.68
N ILE A 18 -7.08 18.88 16.20
CA ILE A 18 -7.61 20.11 16.81
C ILE A 18 -7.80 19.80 18.28
N ASP A 19 -6.92 20.37 19.10
CA ASP A 19 -6.86 20.09 20.54
C ASP A 19 -7.82 21.01 21.34
N ASN A 20 -8.32 22.11 20.75
CA ASN A 20 -9.25 23.05 21.40
C ASN A 20 -10.69 22.90 20.89
N MET A 21 -11.63 22.63 21.81
CA MET A 21 -13.06 22.46 21.50
C MET A 21 -13.75 23.72 20.93
N ASN A 22 -13.26 24.92 21.26
CA ASN A 22 -13.80 26.17 20.70
C ASN A 22 -13.49 26.31 19.20
N ASP A 23 -12.30 25.86 18.78
CA ASP A 23 -11.88 25.88 17.39
C ASP A 23 -12.68 24.86 16.55
N ILE A 24 -13.10 23.74 17.16
CA ILE A 24 -13.95 22.74 16.49
C ILE A 24 -15.28 23.33 16.01
N GLN A 25 -15.84 24.30 16.74
CA GLN A 25 -17.10 24.93 16.35
C GLN A 25 -16.95 25.76 15.07
N LEU A 26 -15.80 26.40 14.84
CA LEU A 26 -15.48 27.14 13.61
C LEU A 26 -15.39 26.22 12.37
N LYS A 27 -14.93 24.97 12.54
CA LYS A 27 -14.94 23.95 11.48
C LYS A 27 -16.36 23.56 11.06
N SER A 28 -17.31 23.56 11.99
CA SER A 28 -18.69 23.07 11.74
C SER A 28 -19.57 24.05 10.97
N SER A 29 -19.22 25.33 10.98
CA SER A 29 -20.00 26.43 10.37
C SER A 29 -19.56 26.78 8.94
N SER A 30 -18.42 26.27 8.46
CA SER A 30 -17.92 26.48 7.10
C SER A 30 -18.30 25.31 6.18
N ARG A 31 -19.25 25.54 5.27
CA ARG A 31 -19.67 24.55 4.25
C ARG A 31 -19.03 24.86 2.90
N CYS A 32 -18.48 23.84 2.27
CA CYS A 32 -17.89 23.88 0.93
C CYS A 32 -18.96 23.76 -0.17
N LEU A 33 -18.87 24.65 -1.16
CA LEU A 33 -19.75 24.67 -2.34
C LEU A 33 -19.45 23.53 -3.33
N ALA A 34 -18.26 22.92 -3.27
CA ALA A 34 -17.82 21.82 -4.13
C ALA A 34 -18.30 20.43 -3.67
N GLY A 35 -19.23 20.35 -2.71
CA GLY A 35 -19.98 19.11 -2.45
C GLY A 35 -19.24 18.01 -1.69
N GLY A 36 -18.29 18.35 -0.81
CA GLY A 36 -17.64 17.39 0.09
C GLY A 36 -17.88 17.73 1.56
N HIS A 37 -18.24 16.73 2.37
CA HIS A 37 -18.19 16.84 3.83
C HIS A 37 -16.71 16.99 4.24
N ASN A 38 -16.18 18.23 4.32
CA ASN A 38 -14.94 18.69 5.00
C ASN A 38 -14.19 19.85 4.31
N CYS A 39 -14.73 20.50 3.28
CA CYS A 39 -13.96 21.53 2.57
C CYS A 39 -14.18 22.97 3.09
N ILE A 40 -13.10 23.77 3.17
CA ILE A 40 -13.10 25.14 3.73
C ILE A 40 -12.06 26.03 3.00
N HIS A 41 -12.44 27.23 2.55
CA HIS A 41 -11.61 28.09 1.69
C HIS A 41 -10.65 29.03 2.44
N LEU A 42 -9.43 29.21 1.91
CA LEU A 42 -8.54 30.33 2.24
C LEU A 42 -8.14 31.05 0.93
N ASN A 43 -8.07 32.36 0.98
CA ASN A 43 -8.03 33.24 -0.19
C ASN A 43 -6.71 33.15 -0.98
N SER A 44 -6.86 32.93 -2.30
CA SER A 44 -6.01 33.32 -3.44
C SER A 44 -4.48 33.14 -3.40
N ASN A 45 -4.00 32.10 -4.09
CA ASN A 45 -2.81 32.21 -4.97
C ASN A 45 -2.99 31.31 -6.22
N SER A 46 -2.99 31.93 -7.40
CA SER A 46 -3.58 31.42 -8.65
C SER A 46 -2.72 30.44 -9.46
N LEU A 47 -1.80 29.70 -8.84
CA LEU A 47 -0.85 28.83 -9.57
C LEU A 47 -1.07 27.33 -9.37
N ILE A 48 -2.03 26.92 -8.54
CA ILE A 48 -2.40 25.51 -8.36
C ILE A 48 -3.93 25.43 -8.23
N PRO A 49 -4.66 24.76 -9.14
CA PRO A 49 -6.08 24.51 -8.94
C PRO A 49 -6.24 23.37 -7.94
N THR A 50 -6.44 23.68 -6.65
CA THR A 50 -6.75 22.68 -5.63
C THR A 50 -8.26 22.53 -5.45
N SER A 51 -8.74 21.29 -5.58
CA SER A 51 -10.01 20.89 -5.00
C SER A 51 -9.84 20.88 -3.47
N CYS A 52 -10.39 21.93 -2.84
CA CYS A 52 -10.59 22.03 -1.39
C CYS A 52 -9.33 22.13 -0.52
N ASP A 53 -8.92 23.36 -0.26
CA ASP A 53 -7.90 23.69 0.72
C ASP A 53 -8.36 23.32 2.15
N LEU A 54 -7.41 22.94 3.02
CA LEU A 54 -7.69 22.57 4.41
C LEU A 54 -7.62 23.81 5.29
N LEU A 55 -8.69 24.15 6.04
CA LEU A 55 -8.62 25.22 7.06
C LEU A 55 -7.77 24.76 8.24
N ILE A 56 -6.60 25.38 8.41
CA ILE A 56 -5.74 25.19 9.59
C ILE A 56 -6.19 26.20 10.66
N LEU A 57 -6.66 25.69 11.79
CA LEU A 57 -7.09 26.48 12.94
C LEU A 57 -5.87 26.81 13.84
N PRO A 58 -5.96 27.79 14.75
CA PRO A 58 -4.86 28.10 15.67
C PRO A 58 -4.41 26.90 16.52
N SER A 59 -5.35 26.05 16.96
CA SER A 59 -5.03 24.80 17.66
C SER A 59 -4.81 23.59 16.73
N SER A 60 -4.75 23.79 15.41
CA SER A 60 -4.43 22.71 14.48
C SER A 60 -2.96 22.34 14.59
N ARG A 61 -2.70 21.10 15.01
CA ARG A 61 -1.36 20.52 15.10
C ARG A 61 -1.20 19.44 14.04
N LEU A 62 -0.16 19.57 13.21
CA LEU A 62 0.15 18.61 12.17
C LEU A 62 0.50 17.25 12.78
N LEU A 63 -0.17 16.19 12.31
CA LEU A 63 0.10 14.81 12.73
C LEU A 63 0.86 14.04 11.64
N TRP A 64 0.47 14.26 10.39
CA TRP A 64 1.02 13.56 9.25
C TRP A 64 0.86 14.41 8.00
N TYR A 65 1.82 14.34 7.10
CA TYR A 65 1.68 14.83 5.74
C TYR A 65 2.37 13.86 4.78
N ARG A 66 1.92 13.88 3.55
CA ARG A 66 2.61 13.24 2.44
C ARG A 66 3.86 14.06 2.15
N ASP A 67 5.00 13.50 2.50
CA ASP A 67 6.29 14.04 2.12
C ASP A 67 6.69 13.50 0.74
N LEU A 68 7.10 14.40 -0.16
CA LEU A 68 7.68 14.08 -1.47
C LEU A 68 9.06 14.75 -1.64
N SER A 69 9.59 15.38 -0.59
CA SER A 69 10.85 16.15 -0.65
C SER A 69 12.08 15.32 -0.99
N PHE A 70 12.00 14.00 -0.80
CA PHE A 70 13.05 13.05 -1.17
C PHE A 70 13.06 12.68 -2.66
N MET A 71 12.12 13.18 -3.45
CA MET A 71 12.13 13.07 -4.91
C MET A 71 12.60 14.37 -5.53
N THR A 72 13.46 14.27 -6.54
CA THR A 72 13.83 15.39 -7.41
C THR A 72 12.67 15.79 -8.31
N ASP A 73 12.70 17.02 -8.84
CA ASP A 73 11.69 17.52 -9.79
C ASP A 73 11.55 16.61 -11.02
N ASN A 74 12.65 16.03 -11.48
CA ASN A 74 12.67 15.11 -12.61
C ASN A 74 11.94 13.79 -12.28
N GLU A 75 12.18 13.21 -11.10
CA GLU A 75 11.48 11.99 -10.66
C GLU A 75 9.97 12.24 -10.50
N LEU A 76 9.59 13.42 -9.98
CA LEU A 76 8.18 13.82 -9.89
C LEU A 76 7.53 13.96 -11.27
N ALA A 77 8.24 14.50 -12.27
CA ALA A 77 7.73 14.63 -13.63
C ALA A 77 7.54 13.26 -14.31
N LEU A 78 8.44 12.30 -14.05
CA LEU A 78 8.43 10.97 -14.68
C LEU A 78 7.51 9.95 -14.02
N ARG A 79 6.95 10.24 -12.84
CA ARG A 79 6.12 9.28 -12.07
C ARG A 79 4.99 8.63 -12.87
N HIS A 80 4.43 9.32 -13.86
CA HIS A 80 3.35 8.79 -14.69
C HIS A 80 3.78 7.59 -15.55
N GLN A 81 5.07 7.50 -15.87
CA GLN A 81 5.69 6.38 -16.58
C GLN A 81 5.91 5.17 -15.67
N TYR A 82 5.96 5.40 -14.35
CA TYR A 82 6.20 4.38 -13.31
C TYR A 82 4.96 4.17 -12.44
N TYR A 83 3.78 4.13 -13.06
CA TYR A 83 2.50 3.82 -12.39
C TYR A 83 2.15 4.75 -11.21
N PHE A 84 2.72 5.97 -11.18
CA PHE A 84 2.61 6.91 -10.06
C PHE A 84 3.07 6.34 -8.73
N PHE A 85 3.98 5.36 -8.75
CA PHE A 85 4.51 4.75 -7.55
C PHE A 85 5.28 5.74 -6.69
N THR A 86 5.12 5.57 -5.38
CA THR A 86 5.98 6.24 -4.41
C THR A 86 7.34 5.56 -4.40
N PRO A 87 8.42 6.25 -4.00
CA PRO A 87 9.72 5.61 -3.80
C PRO A 87 9.69 4.45 -2.79
N PHE A 88 8.77 4.47 -1.81
CA PHE A 88 8.53 3.31 -0.96
C PHE A 88 8.02 2.11 -1.78
N THR A 89 7.02 2.33 -2.64
CA THR A 89 6.46 1.28 -3.52
C THR A 89 7.50 0.72 -4.48
N ILE A 90 8.35 1.57 -5.08
CA ILE A 90 9.42 1.16 -6.00
C ILE A 90 10.37 0.15 -5.31
N ARG A 91 10.69 0.37 -4.03
CA ARG A 91 11.60 -0.52 -3.26
C ARG A 91 10.97 -1.84 -2.84
N LEU A 92 9.64 -2.01 -2.91
CA LEU A 92 8.99 -3.23 -2.43
C LEU A 92 9.46 -4.48 -3.18
N ASN A 93 9.71 -4.35 -4.49
CA ASN A 93 10.12 -5.47 -5.34
C ASN A 93 11.65 -5.58 -5.55
N GLU A 94 12.44 -4.66 -4.97
CA GLU A 94 13.90 -4.67 -5.11
C GLU A 94 14.50 -5.94 -4.49
N GLN A 95 15.30 -6.67 -5.28
CA GLN A 95 16.02 -7.84 -4.83
C GLN A 95 17.39 -7.46 -4.27
N THR A 96 17.50 -7.39 -2.94
CA THR A 96 18.78 -7.15 -2.27
C THR A 96 19.47 -8.48 -1.94
N ASN A 97 20.73 -8.64 -2.35
CA ASN A 97 21.53 -9.87 -2.13
C ASN A 97 21.78 -10.23 -0.65
N SER A 98 21.40 -9.37 0.30
CA SER A 98 21.61 -9.56 1.74
C SER A 98 20.49 -10.32 2.45
N LEU A 99 19.35 -10.57 1.79
CA LEU A 99 18.18 -11.18 2.43
C LEU A 99 18.03 -12.66 2.06
N ILE A 100 17.92 -13.51 3.07
CA ILE A 100 17.45 -14.89 2.90
C ILE A 100 15.92 -14.84 2.86
N LEU A 101 15.34 -15.16 1.71
CA LEU A 101 13.89 -15.14 1.45
C LEU A 101 13.40 -16.55 1.10
N PRO A 102 12.17 -16.94 1.48
CA PRO A 102 11.59 -18.19 1.03
C PRO A 102 11.30 -18.13 -0.48
N LEU A 103 11.26 -19.28 -1.14
CA LEU A 103 10.91 -19.38 -2.57
C LEU A 103 9.49 -18.89 -2.90
N THR A 104 8.66 -18.67 -1.88
CA THR A 104 7.32 -18.11 -1.98
C THR A 104 7.29 -16.58 -1.97
N ASP A 105 8.42 -15.90 -1.72
CA ASP A 105 8.48 -14.43 -1.69
C ASP A 105 8.11 -13.84 -3.06
N CYS A 106 7.26 -12.81 -3.08
CA CYS A 106 6.73 -12.28 -4.33
C CYS A 106 7.79 -11.65 -5.22
N ARG A 107 8.97 -11.28 -4.70
CA ARG A 107 10.09 -10.81 -5.53
C ARG A 107 10.60 -11.87 -6.49
N TYR A 108 10.29 -13.15 -6.26
CA TYR A 108 10.62 -14.25 -7.16
C TYR A 108 9.51 -14.56 -8.19
N ARG A 109 8.42 -13.79 -8.22
CA ARG A 109 7.36 -13.98 -9.21
C ARG A 109 7.83 -13.56 -10.61
N PRO A 110 7.96 -14.50 -11.56
CA PRO A 110 8.50 -14.20 -12.89
C PRO A 110 7.63 -13.21 -13.68
N ASP A 111 6.30 -13.33 -13.58
CA ASP A 111 5.38 -12.43 -14.28
C ASP A 111 5.54 -10.96 -13.87
N ILE A 112 5.76 -10.70 -12.57
CA ILE A 112 6.03 -9.35 -12.06
C ILE A 112 7.43 -8.87 -12.48
N GLN A 113 8.44 -9.74 -12.45
CA GLN A 113 9.81 -9.40 -12.85
C GLN A 113 9.92 -9.03 -14.33
N TYR A 114 9.26 -9.78 -15.21
CA TYR A 114 9.24 -9.46 -16.65
C TYR A 114 8.47 -8.17 -16.92
N LEU A 115 7.36 -7.94 -16.21
CA LEU A 115 6.60 -6.70 -16.31
C LEU A 115 7.44 -5.47 -15.89
N GLU A 116 8.18 -5.57 -14.78
CA GLU A 116 9.06 -4.51 -14.31
C GLU A 116 10.18 -4.18 -15.32
N LYS A 117 10.66 -5.18 -16.07
CA LYS A 117 11.66 -5.01 -17.14
C LYS A 117 11.07 -4.54 -18.47
N GLY A 118 9.75 -4.38 -18.56
CA GLY A 118 9.03 -3.99 -19.78
C GLY A 118 8.78 -5.11 -20.79
N ASP A 119 9.06 -6.38 -20.44
CA ASP A 119 8.76 -7.54 -21.28
C ASP A 119 7.31 -8.01 -21.04
N ILE A 120 6.38 -7.33 -21.72
CA ILE A 120 4.94 -7.53 -21.54
C ILE A 120 4.47 -8.93 -22.00
N ASP A 121 5.06 -9.45 -23.09
CA ASP A 121 4.66 -10.73 -23.66
C ASP A 121 5.04 -11.88 -22.73
N THR A 122 6.29 -11.89 -22.24
CA THR A 122 6.74 -12.91 -21.29
C THR A 122 6.00 -12.79 -19.96
N ALA A 123 5.75 -11.56 -19.48
CA ALA A 123 4.96 -11.33 -18.27
C ALA A 123 3.55 -11.94 -18.37
N SER A 124 2.86 -11.72 -19.49
CA SER A 124 1.52 -12.26 -19.74
C SER A 124 1.52 -13.79 -19.79
N SER A 125 2.50 -14.39 -20.47
CA SER A 125 2.68 -15.83 -20.55
C SER A 125 2.94 -16.47 -19.17
N GLU A 126 3.86 -15.91 -18.39
CA GLU A 126 4.17 -16.40 -17.05
C GLU A 126 3.00 -16.21 -16.08
N LYS A 127 2.25 -15.11 -16.18
CA LYS A 127 1.02 -14.91 -15.40
C LYS A 127 0.02 -16.03 -15.68
N HIS A 128 -0.25 -16.32 -16.96
CA HIS A 128 -1.16 -17.38 -17.35
C HIS A 128 -0.70 -18.76 -16.82
N ARG A 129 0.59 -19.06 -16.94
CA ARG A 129 1.19 -20.30 -16.44
C ARG A 129 1.01 -20.46 -14.94
N LEU A 130 1.33 -19.42 -14.15
CA LEU A 130 1.20 -19.44 -12.69
C LEU A 130 -0.25 -19.61 -12.25
N GLU A 131 -1.19 -18.90 -12.88
CA GLU A 131 -2.62 -18.99 -12.55
C GLU A 131 -3.20 -20.37 -12.91
N GLU A 132 -2.81 -20.98 -14.04
CA GLU A 132 -3.24 -22.34 -14.38
C GLU A 132 -2.62 -23.39 -13.44
N GLN A 133 -1.35 -23.24 -13.07
CA GLN A 133 -0.70 -24.12 -12.09
C GLN A 133 -1.41 -24.05 -10.73
N GLN A 134 -1.68 -22.85 -10.24
CA GLN A 134 -2.43 -22.65 -8.99
C GLN A 134 -3.83 -23.26 -9.06
N ARG A 135 -4.56 -23.09 -10.18
CA ARG A 135 -5.87 -23.69 -10.39
C ARG A 135 -5.81 -25.22 -10.45
N ALA A 136 -4.80 -25.79 -11.11
CA ALA A 136 -4.60 -27.22 -11.20
C ALA A 136 -4.26 -27.84 -9.83
N ASP A 137 -3.42 -27.19 -9.04
CA ASP A 137 -3.05 -27.64 -7.70
C ASP A 137 -4.23 -27.54 -6.72
N ALA A 138 -5.08 -26.51 -6.86
CA ALA A 138 -6.31 -26.42 -6.10
C ALA A 138 -7.29 -27.56 -6.42
N ARG A 139 -7.42 -27.95 -7.70
CA ARG A 139 -8.27 -29.08 -8.13
C ARG A 139 -7.79 -30.44 -7.63
N LYS A 140 -6.48 -30.61 -7.41
CA LYS A 140 -5.88 -31.86 -6.93
C LYS A 140 -5.83 -31.99 -5.41
N ARG A 141 -6.14 -30.92 -4.69
CA ARG A 141 -6.01 -30.89 -3.24
C ARG A 141 -7.25 -31.50 -2.60
N ASP A 142 -7.06 -32.61 -1.88
CA ASP A 142 -8.12 -33.30 -1.15
C ASP A 142 -8.25 -32.83 0.32
N TYR A 143 -7.51 -31.79 0.71
CA TYR A 143 -7.45 -31.27 2.07
C TYR A 143 -7.52 -29.74 2.10
N ASP A 144 -7.93 -29.19 3.25
CA ASP A 144 -7.98 -27.75 3.45
C ASP A 144 -6.57 -27.14 3.45
N PHE A 145 -6.37 -26.09 2.66
CA PHE A 145 -5.09 -25.41 2.58
C PHE A 145 -4.74 -24.74 3.91
N GLN A 146 -3.55 -25.06 4.43
CA GLN A 146 -3.01 -24.45 5.64
C GLN A 146 -1.83 -23.53 5.28
N PRO A 147 -1.92 -22.20 5.55
CA PRO A 147 -0.79 -21.30 5.34
C PRO A 147 0.36 -21.60 6.32
N LEU A 148 1.60 -21.35 5.88
CA LEU A 148 2.80 -21.70 6.66
C LEU A 148 3.05 -20.78 7.86
N TRP A 149 2.75 -19.48 7.70
CA TRP A 149 3.19 -18.44 8.64
C TRP A 149 2.10 -17.98 9.60
N PHE A 150 0.85 -18.36 9.36
CA PHE A 150 -0.32 -17.94 10.12
C PHE A 150 -1.19 -19.16 10.45
N ILE A 151 -1.86 -19.11 11.59
CA ILE A 151 -2.86 -20.11 12.01
C ILE A 151 -4.15 -19.39 12.39
N LYS A 152 -5.29 -20.06 12.29
CA LYS A 152 -6.57 -19.50 12.74
C LYS A 152 -6.71 -19.70 14.26
N ASP A 153 -7.15 -18.65 14.96
CA ASP A 153 -7.52 -18.72 16.38
C ASP A 153 -8.98 -19.18 16.57
N ASP A 154 -9.46 -19.16 17.81
CA ASP A 154 -10.83 -19.55 18.16
C ASP A 154 -11.90 -18.62 17.53
N ASN A 155 -11.50 -17.43 17.06
CA ASN A 155 -12.37 -16.46 16.38
C ASN A 155 -12.27 -16.54 14.84
N ASP A 156 -11.59 -17.56 14.31
CA ASP A 156 -11.30 -17.72 12.88
C ASP A 156 -10.38 -16.63 12.29
N GLU A 157 -9.64 -15.90 13.14
CA GLU A 157 -8.69 -14.86 12.72
C GLU A 157 -7.28 -15.42 12.52
N TYR A 158 -6.57 -14.95 11.48
CA TYR A 158 -5.19 -15.37 11.23
C TYR A 158 -4.21 -14.70 12.20
N VAL A 159 -3.59 -15.50 13.05
CA VAL A 159 -2.55 -15.09 14.00
C VAL A 159 -1.18 -15.53 13.49
N TYR A 160 -0.23 -14.61 13.50
CA TYR A 160 1.14 -14.86 13.08
C TYR A 160 1.85 -15.84 14.03
N THR A 161 2.55 -16.82 13.47
CA THR A 161 3.19 -17.91 14.22
C THR A 161 4.61 -17.60 14.69
N HIS A 162 5.19 -16.45 14.33
CA HIS A 162 6.61 -16.11 14.56
C HIS A 162 7.64 -17.05 13.90
N LYS A 163 7.20 -18.05 13.12
CA LYS A 163 8.11 -19.02 12.48
C LYS A 163 8.89 -18.44 11.30
N TYR A 164 8.37 -17.41 10.63
CA TYR A 164 9.03 -16.78 9.49
C TYR A 164 10.38 -16.15 9.88
N GLU A 165 10.46 -15.55 11.07
CA GLU A 165 11.67 -14.91 11.61
C GLU A 165 12.82 -15.90 11.87
N GLN A 166 12.53 -17.19 12.02
CA GLN A 166 13.53 -18.23 12.23
C GLN A 166 14.36 -18.50 10.96
N ARG A 167 13.91 -18.03 9.79
CA ARG A 167 14.59 -18.18 8.49
C ARG A 167 14.86 -19.63 8.06
N ILE A 168 14.05 -20.57 8.53
CA ILE A 168 14.09 -21.98 8.13
C ILE A 168 13.08 -22.18 7.00
N PHE A 169 13.55 -22.17 5.74
CA PHE A 169 12.69 -22.19 4.56
C PHE A 169 12.68 -23.51 3.78
N ASP A 170 13.34 -24.56 4.27
CA ASP A 170 13.46 -25.86 3.59
C ASP A 170 12.11 -26.51 3.25
N HIS A 171 11.08 -26.20 4.05
CA HIS A 171 9.72 -26.70 3.89
C HIS A 171 8.85 -25.83 2.95
N CYS A 172 9.38 -24.70 2.46
CA CYS A 172 8.63 -23.78 1.62
C CYS A 172 8.49 -24.34 0.20
N PRO A 173 7.26 -24.44 -0.35
CA PRO A 173 7.08 -24.90 -1.71
C PRO A 173 7.67 -23.88 -2.69
N ASN A 174 8.21 -24.38 -3.81
CA ASN A 174 8.54 -23.52 -4.93
C ASN A 174 7.30 -23.29 -5.80
N LEU A 175 6.60 -22.18 -5.54
CA LEU A 175 5.36 -21.84 -6.24
C LEU A 175 5.58 -21.36 -7.68
N PHE A 176 6.81 -21.00 -8.05
CA PHE A 176 7.10 -20.34 -9.32
C PHE A 176 7.87 -21.23 -10.29
N SER A 177 8.48 -22.33 -9.82
CA SER A 177 9.23 -23.23 -10.68
C SER A 177 8.36 -23.86 -11.75
N GLN A 178 8.93 -23.98 -12.95
CA GLN A 178 8.46 -24.93 -13.93
C GLN A 178 8.82 -26.31 -13.40
N THR A 179 7.87 -27.04 -12.83
CA THR A 179 8.05 -28.49 -12.68
C THR A 179 8.23 -29.06 -14.08
N SER A 180 9.47 -29.28 -14.54
CA SER A 180 9.72 -30.24 -15.59
C SER A 180 9.16 -31.56 -15.08
N ARG A 181 8.02 -31.98 -15.64
CA ARG A 181 7.57 -33.36 -15.55
C ARG A 181 8.72 -34.20 -16.12
N ARG A 182 9.50 -34.82 -15.25
CA ARG A 182 10.32 -35.97 -15.62
C ARG A 182 9.42 -37.20 -15.68
#